data_AF-A0A6P2FZW6-F1
#
_entry.id   AF-A0A6P2FZW6-F1
#
_cell.length_a   1.000
_cell.length_b   1.000
_cell.length_c   1.000
_cell.angle_alpha   90.00
_cell.angle_beta   90.00
_cell.angle_gamma   90.00
#
_symmetry.space_group_name_H-M   'P 1'
#
loop_
_entity.id
_entity.type
_entity.pdbx_description
1 polymer ?
#
loop_
_entity_poly.entity_id
_entity_poly.type
_entity_poly.pdbx_seq_one_letter_code
_entity_poly.pdbx_strand_id
1 'polypeptide(L)'
;MSAAFQRMSAAEYRARMGLAPAGTPEGELAPERLRVRGGALALVKPDALADAVSNPNPVALAPDIEAPARSRKPRKLTLTSGHPTEDQIHRACADWVFAHEGMYPFLRWLMHVPNGGLRSRGEAGKMRAMGVRKGVVDWILPFPSPAGRYTGLAIEVKSHRGTVSDEQQDFLDDAAAAGWLAAVARSSDEFVKVVEQWIRERP
;
A
#
# COMPACT_ATOMS: atom_id res chain seq x y z
N MET A 1 14.12 -31.00 -18.12
CA MET A 1 13.48 -29.70 -18.43
C MET A 1 12.10 -29.72 -17.80
N SER A 2 11.74 -28.76 -16.95
CA SER A 2 10.36 -28.64 -16.48
C SER A 2 9.57 -27.89 -17.55
N ALA A 3 8.44 -28.45 -17.99
CA ALA A 3 7.53 -27.74 -18.87
C ALA A 3 7.06 -26.48 -18.14
N ALA A 4 7.37 -25.30 -18.68
CA ALA A 4 6.84 -24.06 -18.16
C ALA A 4 5.31 -24.16 -18.26
N PHE A 5 4.64 -24.25 -17.10
CA PHE A 5 3.19 -24.37 -17.04
C PHE A 5 2.60 -23.08 -17.62
N GLN A 6 2.23 -23.12 -18.90
CA GLN A 6 1.77 -21.96 -19.65
C GLN A 6 0.42 -21.56 -19.05
N ARG A 7 0.45 -20.54 -18.19
CA ARG A 7 -0.72 -20.13 -17.42
C ARG A 7 -1.70 -19.45 -18.35
N MET A 8 -2.96 -19.87 -18.28
CA MET A 8 -4.07 -19.07 -18.78
C MET A 8 -4.06 -17.72 -18.03
N SER A 9 -4.27 -16.64 -18.77
CA SER A 9 -4.58 -15.33 -18.22
C SER A 9 -5.87 -15.35 -17.41
N ALA A 10 -6.08 -14.35 -16.54
CA ALA A 10 -7.33 -14.20 -15.80
C ALA A 10 -8.54 -14.10 -16.74
N ALA A 11 -8.39 -13.42 -17.89
CA ALA A 11 -9.41 -13.32 -18.93
C ALA A 11 -9.76 -14.69 -19.55
N GLU A 12 -8.76 -15.47 -19.98
CA GLU A 12 -8.97 -16.82 -20.53
C GLU A 12 -9.60 -17.76 -19.51
N TYR A 13 -9.21 -17.68 -18.24
CA TYR A 13 -9.80 -18.46 -17.16
C TYR A 13 -11.28 -18.11 -16.96
N ARG A 14 -11.61 -16.82 -16.88
CA ARG A 14 -13.01 -16.36 -16.70
C ARG A 14 -13.89 -16.77 -17.88
N ALA A 15 -13.41 -16.58 -19.12
CA ALA A 15 -14.10 -17.03 -20.32
C ALA A 15 -14.34 -18.55 -20.33
N ARG A 16 -13.33 -19.36 -19.97
CA ARG A 16 -13.46 -20.83 -19.86
C ARG A 16 -14.46 -21.26 -18.79
N MET A 17 -14.58 -20.51 -17.70
CA MET A 17 -15.47 -20.80 -16.58
C MET A 17 -16.88 -20.20 -16.73
N GLY A 18 -17.17 -19.48 -17.84
CA GLY A 18 -18.45 -18.79 -18.03
C GLY A 18 -18.66 -17.62 -17.06
N LEU A 19 -17.59 -17.10 -16.46
CA LEU A 19 -17.64 -15.97 -15.54
C LEU A 19 -17.67 -14.65 -16.33
N ALA A 20 -18.42 -13.67 -15.84
CA ALA A 20 -18.40 -12.30 -16.33
C ALA A 20 -16.95 -11.76 -16.39
N PRO A 21 -16.60 -10.80 -17.27
CA PRO A 21 -15.27 -10.21 -17.30
C PRO A 21 -14.86 -9.62 -15.94
N ALA A 22 -13.55 -9.44 -15.71
CA ALA A 22 -13.09 -8.71 -14.53
C ALA A 22 -13.53 -7.24 -14.64
N GLY A 23 -14.03 -6.65 -13.56
CA GLY A 23 -14.44 -5.23 -13.56
C GLY A 23 -15.83 -4.93 -14.13
N THR A 24 -16.72 -5.91 -14.34
CA THR A 24 -18.17 -5.64 -14.35
C THR A 24 -18.73 -5.75 -12.94
N PRO A 25 -18.91 -4.64 -12.20
CA PRO A 25 -19.81 -4.62 -11.05
C PRO A 25 -21.24 -4.90 -11.54
N GLU A 26 -22.02 -5.67 -10.78
CA GLU A 26 -23.47 -5.67 -10.90
C GLU A 26 -24.01 -4.39 -10.23
N GLY A 27 -23.98 -3.30 -11.00
CA GLY A 27 -24.37 -1.95 -10.56
C GLY A 27 -23.45 -0.87 -11.12
N GLU A 28 -23.99 0.31 -11.44
CA GLU A 28 -23.20 1.44 -11.96
C GLU A 28 -22.17 1.93 -10.94
N LEU A 29 -20.89 1.61 -11.16
CA LEU A 29 -19.74 2.33 -10.57
C LEU A 29 -18.49 2.02 -11.41
N ALA A 30 -18.23 2.83 -12.45
CA ALA A 30 -17.04 2.68 -13.28
C ALA A 30 -15.78 3.19 -12.54
N PRO A 31 -14.63 2.50 -12.63
CA PRO A 31 -13.43 2.88 -11.88
C PRO A 31 -12.74 4.12 -12.48
N GLU A 32 -12.82 5.26 -11.80
CA GLU A 32 -11.96 6.42 -12.09
C GLU A 32 -10.48 6.07 -11.83
N ARG A 33 -9.69 5.96 -12.91
CA ARG A 33 -8.23 5.80 -12.81
C ARG A 33 -7.56 7.14 -12.49
N LEU A 34 -7.39 7.46 -11.21
CA LEU A 34 -6.66 8.65 -10.75
C LEU A 34 -5.19 8.62 -11.22
N ARG A 35 -4.87 9.35 -12.29
CA ARG A 35 -3.50 9.54 -12.78
C ARG A 35 -2.85 10.78 -12.15
N VAL A 36 -2.12 10.61 -11.05
CA VAL A 36 -1.27 11.68 -10.51
C VAL A 36 0.01 11.80 -11.35
N ARG A 37 0.12 12.87 -12.14
CA ARG A 37 1.38 13.38 -12.71
C ARG A 37 1.70 14.74 -12.09
N GLY A 38 2.99 14.96 -11.81
CA GLY A 38 3.48 15.95 -10.87
C GLY A 38 3.00 17.39 -11.03
N GLY A 39 2.79 18.04 -9.87
CA GLY A 39 2.71 19.49 -9.71
C GLY A 39 1.29 20.02 -9.49
N ALA A 40 1.11 20.73 -8.37
CA ALA A 40 -0.03 21.59 -8.03
C ALA A 40 -1.45 20.96 -8.06
N LEU A 41 -1.99 20.72 -6.86
CA LEU A 41 -3.45 20.76 -6.63
C LEU A 41 -3.91 22.22 -6.72
N ALA A 42 -4.62 22.56 -7.79
CA ALA A 42 -5.23 23.88 -8.03
C ALA A 42 -6.34 23.76 -9.09
N LEU A 43 -7.48 24.45 -9.02
CA LEU A 43 -7.96 25.40 -8.00
C LEU A 43 -9.47 25.64 -8.18
N VAL A 44 -10.26 25.67 -7.11
CA VAL A 44 -11.33 26.68 -6.93
C VAL A 44 -11.37 27.13 -5.46
N LYS A 45 -11.28 28.44 -5.28
CA LYS A 45 -11.63 29.29 -4.13
C LYS A 45 -12.13 30.63 -4.74
N PRO A 46 -12.79 31.54 -4.01
CA PRO A 46 -13.11 31.57 -2.58
C PRO A 46 -14.65 31.73 -2.35
N ASP A 47 -15.23 32.09 -1.20
CA ASP A 47 -14.73 32.24 0.18
C ASP A 47 -15.87 32.00 1.20
N ALA A 48 -15.49 31.76 2.47
CA ALA A 48 -16.27 32.07 3.67
C ALA A 48 -15.36 31.86 4.91
N LEU A 49 -14.97 32.97 5.56
CA LEU A 49 -14.14 32.99 6.78
C LEU A 49 -14.99 32.86 8.07
N ALA A 50 -14.31 32.68 9.20
CA ALA A 50 -14.77 32.66 10.60
C ALA A 50 -15.19 31.29 11.17
N ASP A 51 -14.88 30.88 12.39
CA ASP A 51 -13.91 31.32 13.39
C ASP A 51 -13.90 30.28 14.53
N ALA A 52 -12.70 30.04 15.07
CA ALA A 52 -12.43 29.60 16.44
C ALA A 52 -12.86 28.15 16.83
N VAL A 53 -12.36 27.52 17.91
CA VAL A 53 -11.73 28.03 19.15
C VAL A 53 -10.55 27.14 19.57
N SER A 54 -9.54 27.75 20.19
CA SER A 54 -8.39 27.12 20.85
C SER A 54 -8.74 26.36 22.14
N ASN A 55 -8.01 25.28 22.48
CA ASN A 55 -7.42 25.19 23.83
C ASN A 55 -6.22 24.21 23.87
N PRO A 56 -5.23 24.39 24.79
CA PRO A 56 -3.99 23.61 24.78
C PRO A 56 -3.77 22.72 26.01
N ASN A 57 -2.71 21.90 25.91
CA ASN A 57 -1.83 21.51 27.03
C ASN A 57 -2.31 20.37 27.99
N PRO A 58 -1.49 19.88 28.93
CA PRO A 58 -0.75 18.63 28.68
C PRO A 58 -0.86 17.59 29.82
N VAL A 59 -0.45 16.34 29.56
CA VAL A 59 -0.08 15.41 30.64
C VAL A 59 1.18 14.63 30.25
N ALA A 60 2.25 14.84 31.00
CA ALA A 60 3.43 13.98 30.99
C ALA A 60 3.23 12.82 31.98
N LEU A 61 3.85 11.67 31.70
CA LEU A 61 4.41 10.75 32.70
C LEU A 61 5.16 9.62 31.97
N ALA A 62 6.48 9.57 32.15
CA ALA A 62 7.27 8.38 31.86
C ALA A 62 7.14 7.37 33.03
N PRO A 63 7.56 6.12 32.83
CA PRO A 63 8.65 5.65 33.67
C PRO A 63 9.77 4.92 32.89
N ASP A 64 10.91 4.80 33.55
CA ASP A 64 12.19 4.36 33.00
C ASP A 64 12.28 2.84 32.73
N ILE A 65 12.97 2.47 31.65
CA ILE A 65 13.56 1.13 31.46
C ILE A 65 14.99 1.32 30.92
N GLU A 66 15.99 0.89 31.70
CA GLU A 66 17.40 1.11 31.40
C GLU A 66 18.02 -0.07 30.60
N ALA A 67 18.55 0.26 29.41
CA ALA A 67 19.68 -0.28 28.63
C ALA A 67 20.13 -1.78 28.74
N PRO A 68 20.73 -2.36 27.67
CA PRO A 68 22.12 -2.00 27.35
C PRO A 68 22.39 -1.74 25.85
N ALA A 69 23.21 -0.72 25.59
CA ALA A 69 23.64 -0.36 24.23
C ALA A 69 24.79 -1.25 23.71
N ARG A 70 24.76 -1.56 22.40
CA ARG A 70 25.96 -1.91 21.63
C ARG A 70 26.25 -0.84 20.60
N SER A 71 27.21 0.04 20.92
CA SER A 71 27.66 1.10 20.02
C SER A 71 28.18 0.51 18.69
N ARG A 72 27.45 0.79 17.60
CA ARG A 72 27.95 0.65 16.23
C ARG A 72 28.30 2.05 15.75
N LYS A 73 29.55 2.25 15.30
CA LYS A 73 29.99 3.51 14.69
C LYS A 73 28.99 3.91 13.59
N PRO A 74 28.52 5.17 13.54
CA PRO A 74 27.57 5.58 12.51
C PRO A 74 28.22 5.40 11.14
N ARG A 75 27.69 4.47 10.34
CA ARG A 75 27.98 4.48 8.90
C ARG A 75 27.48 5.81 8.37
N LYS A 76 28.36 6.58 7.76
CA LYS A 76 28.02 7.84 7.08
C LYS A 76 26.94 7.54 6.04
N LEU A 77 25.69 7.82 6.38
CA LEU A 77 24.55 7.57 5.51
C LEU A 77 24.61 8.62 4.40
N THR A 78 25.31 8.29 3.31
CA THR A 78 25.33 9.10 2.11
C THR A 78 23.93 9.07 1.52
N LEU A 79 23.14 10.10 1.81
CA LEU A 79 21.88 10.40 1.14
C LEU A 79 22.21 10.71 -0.34
N THR A 80 22.28 9.66 -1.17
CA THR A 80 22.57 9.77 -2.62
C THR A 80 21.41 10.39 -3.42
N SER A 81 20.31 10.72 -2.74
CA SER A 81 19.29 11.68 -3.13
C SER A 81 18.57 12.17 -1.87
N GLY A 82 18.03 13.39 -1.85
CA GLY A 82 17.22 13.92 -0.74
C GLY A 82 15.84 13.26 -0.56
N HIS A 83 15.64 12.04 -1.08
CA HIS A 83 14.41 11.27 -0.99
C HIS A 83 14.68 9.97 -0.23
N PRO A 84 13.71 9.47 0.56
CA PRO A 84 13.85 8.21 1.28
C PRO A 84 13.98 7.01 0.33
N THR A 85 14.66 5.97 0.80
CA THR A 85 14.68 4.66 0.13
C THR A 85 13.34 3.94 0.29
N GLU A 86 13.10 2.92 -0.52
CA GLU A 86 11.90 2.07 -0.44
C GLU A 86 11.75 1.46 0.97
N ASP A 87 12.82 0.88 1.53
CA ASP A 87 12.86 0.35 2.91
C ASP A 87 12.56 1.42 3.98
N GLN A 88 13.00 2.67 3.80
CA GLN A 88 12.65 3.76 4.70
C GLN A 88 11.16 4.12 4.63
N ILE A 89 10.56 4.08 3.43
CA ILE A 89 9.11 4.29 3.27
C ILE A 89 8.33 3.15 3.93
N HIS A 90 8.69 1.88 3.69
CA HIS A 90 8.02 0.73 4.34
C HIS A 90 8.03 0.82 5.86
N ARG A 91 9.15 1.23 6.47
CA ARG A 91 9.25 1.43 7.92
C ARG A 91 8.28 2.50 8.40
N ALA A 92 8.29 3.67 7.77
CA ALA A 92 7.38 4.77 8.12
C ALA A 92 5.89 4.38 7.94
N CYS A 93 5.55 3.59 6.91
CA CYS A 93 4.21 3.04 6.74
C CYS A 93 3.84 2.07 7.88
N ALA A 94 4.73 1.15 8.25
CA ALA A 94 4.50 0.21 9.35
C ALA A 94 4.36 0.92 10.71
N ASP A 95 5.24 1.87 11.00
CA ASP A 95 5.20 2.69 12.22
C ASP A 95 3.86 3.44 12.32
N TRP A 96 3.36 4.01 11.21
CA TRP A 96 2.04 4.64 11.18
C TRP A 96 0.91 3.62 11.40
N VAL A 97 0.93 2.48 10.72
CA VAL A 97 -0.11 1.44 10.84
C VAL A 97 -0.24 1.00 12.30
N PHE A 98 0.85 0.61 12.94
CA PHE A 98 0.85 0.15 14.34
C PHE A 98 0.43 1.24 15.32
N ALA A 99 0.82 2.50 15.09
CA ALA A 99 0.41 3.61 15.93
C ALA A 99 -1.10 3.93 15.84
N HIS A 100 -1.77 3.55 14.74
CA HIS A 100 -3.17 3.88 14.48
C HIS A 100 -4.15 2.71 14.65
N GLU A 101 -3.71 1.49 14.97
CA GLU A 101 -4.60 0.34 15.22
C GLU A 101 -5.64 0.61 16.33
N GLY A 102 -5.28 1.39 17.35
CA GLY A 102 -6.21 1.77 18.42
C GLY A 102 -7.33 2.72 17.96
N MET A 103 -7.09 3.54 16.95
CA MET A 103 -8.09 4.43 16.34
C MET A 103 -8.88 3.71 15.24
N TYR A 104 -8.21 2.84 14.49
CA TYR A 104 -8.75 2.12 13.33
C TYR A 104 -8.50 0.61 13.48
N PRO A 105 -9.35 -0.12 14.23
CA PRO A 105 -9.13 -1.54 14.55
C PRO A 105 -9.12 -2.51 13.36
N PHE A 106 -9.36 -2.05 12.14
CA PHE A 106 -9.19 -2.85 10.92
C PHE A 106 -7.74 -2.87 10.42
N LEU A 107 -6.90 -1.92 10.85
CA LEU A 107 -5.49 -1.83 10.44
C LEU A 107 -4.64 -3.02 10.89
N ARG A 108 -5.04 -3.77 11.94
CA ARG A 108 -4.42 -5.05 12.32
C ARG A 108 -4.38 -6.10 11.21
N TRP A 109 -5.16 -5.92 10.14
CA TRP A 109 -5.22 -6.78 8.96
C TRP A 109 -4.52 -6.18 7.73
N LEU A 110 -3.98 -4.96 7.83
CA LEU A 110 -3.15 -4.35 6.79
C LEU A 110 -1.73 -4.87 6.91
N MET A 111 -1.41 -5.90 6.12
CA MET A 111 -0.14 -6.63 6.20
C MET A 111 0.81 -6.21 5.09
N HIS A 112 2.09 -6.04 5.45
CA HIS A 112 3.17 -6.01 4.46
C HIS A 112 3.46 -7.43 3.96
N VAL A 113 3.59 -7.58 2.64
CA VAL A 113 3.92 -8.81 1.94
C VAL A 113 5.34 -8.69 1.37
N PRO A 114 6.39 -9.10 2.11
CA PRO A 114 7.80 -8.91 1.72
C PRO A 114 8.26 -9.91 0.64
N ASN A 115 7.55 -9.95 -0.49
CA ASN A 115 7.88 -10.79 -1.64
C ASN A 115 9.02 -10.18 -2.47
N GLY A 116 9.29 -8.88 -2.32
CA GLY A 116 10.44 -8.15 -2.85
C GLY A 116 11.74 -8.29 -2.03
N GLY A 117 12.79 -7.55 -2.40
CA GLY A 117 14.05 -7.50 -1.65
C GLY A 117 15.09 -8.60 -1.97
N LEU A 118 16.35 -8.29 -1.67
CA LEU A 118 17.51 -9.15 -1.91
C LEU A 118 17.53 -10.36 -0.96
N ARG A 119 17.80 -11.55 -1.51
CA ARG A 119 17.99 -12.81 -0.77
C ARG A 119 18.88 -13.77 -1.57
N SER A 120 19.38 -14.83 -0.96
CA SER A 120 20.17 -15.83 -1.70
C SER A 120 19.32 -16.56 -2.74
N ARG A 121 19.96 -17.10 -3.79
CA ARG A 121 19.27 -17.91 -4.81
C ARG A 121 18.55 -19.12 -4.20
N GLY A 122 19.12 -19.72 -3.15
CA GLY A 122 18.53 -20.85 -2.44
C GLY A 122 17.25 -20.47 -1.68
N GLU A 123 17.27 -19.35 -0.96
CA GLU A 123 16.08 -18.83 -0.26
C GLU A 123 14.99 -18.42 -1.25
N ALA A 124 15.34 -17.74 -2.35
CA ALA A 124 14.39 -17.40 -3.41
C ALA A 124 13.73 -18.65 -4.03
N GLY A 125 14.49 -19.72 -4.23
CA GLY A 125 13.97 -21.02 -4.68
C GLY A 125 12.99 -21.63 -3.67
N LYS A 126 13.38 -21.70 -2.39
CA LYS A 126 12.53 -22.21 -1.29
C LYS A 126 11.23 -21.40 -1.16
N MET A 127 11.31 -20.07 -1.12
CA MET A 127 10.13 -19.19 -1.03
C MET A 127 9.16 -19.41 -2.19
N ARG A 128 9.66 -19.49 -3.43
CA ARG A 128 8.82 -19.78 -4.61
C ARG A 128 8.14 -21.15 -4.51
N ALA A 129 8.85 -22.16 -4.03
CA ALA A 129 8.28 -23.50 -3.79
C ALA A 129 7.21 -23.51 -2.67
N MET A 130 7.36 -22.66 -1.65
CA MET A 130 6.36 -22.45 -0.58
C MET A 130 5.19 -21.55 -1.00
N GLY A 131 5.14 -21.07 -2.26
CA GLY A 131 4.00 -20.34 -2.80
C GLY A 131 4.26 -18.87 -3.12
N VAL A 132 5.39 -18.28 -2.71
CA VAL A 132 5.68 -16.85 -2.98
C VAL A 132 5.63 -16.53 -4.47
N ARG A 133 4.88 -15.48 -4.81
CA ARG A 133 4.67 -15.01 -6.18
C ARG A 133 5.45 -13.71 -6.41
N LYS A 134 6.05 -13.58 -7.60
CA LYS A 134 6.47 -12.27 -8.12
C LYS A 134 5.19 -11.50 -8.52
N GLY A 135 5.18 -10.17 -8.38
CA GLY A 135 4.07 -9.32 -8.81
C GLY A 135 3.03 -9.01 -7.73
N VAL A 136 2.96 -9.80 -6.65
CA VAL A 136 2.10 -9.44 -5.51
C VAL A 136 2.63 -8.16 -4.86
N VAL A 137 1.73 -7.20 -4.66
CA VAL A 137 2.03 -5.88 -4.13
C VAL A 137 2.47 -5.89 -2.66
N ASP A 138 3.15 -4.83 -2.26
CA ASP A 138 3.75 -4.72 -0.94
C ASP A 138 2.78 -4.71 0.24
N TRP A 139 1.58 -4.15 0.13
CA TRP A 139 0.63 -4.05 1.25
C TRP A 139 -0.77 -4.46 0.85
N ILE A 140 -1.39 -5.32 1.66
CA ILE A 140 -2.72 -5.90 1.40
C ILE A 140 -3.58 -5.84 2.66
N LEU A 141 -4.85 -5.45 2.50
CA LEU A 141 -5.94 -5.70 3.47
C LEU A 141 -7.08 -6.41 2.71
N PRO A 142 -7.31 -7.72 2.91
CA PRO A 142 -8.19 -8.55 2.09
C PRO A 142 -9.63 -8.58 2.61
N PHE A 143 -10.12 -7.47 3.17
CA PHE A 143 -11.47 -7.32 3.72
C PHE A 143 -12.12 -6.03 3.21
N PRO A 144 -13.45 -5.92 3.20
CA PRO A 144 -14.13 -4.69 2.82
C PRO A 144 -13.79 -3.50 3.72
N SER A 145 -13.80 -2.31 3.12
CA SER A 145 -13.71 -1.02 3.81
C SER A 145 -14.84 -0.83 4.84
N PRO A 146 -14.58 -0.18 5.99
CA PRO A 146 -15.62 0.13 6.97
C PRO A 146 -16.77 0.99 6.41
N ALA A 147 -16.47 1.84 5.43
CA ALA A 147 -17.43 2.71 4.75
C ALA A 147 -18.14 2.05 3.55
N GLY A 148 -17.78 0.82 3.19
CA GLY A 148 -18.50 -0.02 2.22
C GLY A 148 -18.18 0.21 0.74
N ARG A 149 -17.33 1.18 0.37
CA ARG A 149 -16.98 1.46 -1.03
C ARG A 149 -16.08 0.39 -1.67
N TYR A 150 -15.10 -0.10 -0.92
CA TYR A 150 -14.07 -1.01 -1.39
C TYR A 150 -14.22 -2.40 -0.78
N THR A 151 -13.92 -3.44 -1.56
CA THR A 151 -13.93 -4.85 -1.13
C THR A 151 -12.57 -5.34 -0.60
N GLY A 152 -11.52 -4.52 -0.73
CA GLY A 152 -10.16 -4.76 -0.27
C GLY A 152 -9.24 -3.55 -0.49
N LEU A 153 -7.97 -3.68 -0.10
CA LEU A 153 -6.93 -2.66 -0.27
C LEU A 153 -5.64 -3.31 -0.78
N ALA A 154 -5.02 -2.69 -1.79
CA ALA A 154 -3.74 -3.05 -2.39
C ALA A 154 -2.87 -1.79 -2.54
N ILE A 155 -1.71 -1.74 -1.90
CA ILE A 155 -0.77 -0.62 -2.04
C ILE A 155 0.62 -1.15 -2.38
N GLU A 156 1.13 -0.76 -3.53
CA GLU A 156 2.52 -0.95 -3.93
C GLU A 156 3.35 0.25 -3.46
N VAL A 157 4.51 0.03 -2.84
CA VAL A 157 5.40 1.11 -2.40
C VAL A 157 6.59 1.20 -3.35
N LYS A 158 6.91 2.41 -3.79
CA LYS A 158 8.10 2.65 -4.62
C LYS A 158 8.91 3.82 -4.08
N SER A 159 10.23 3.72 -4.12
CA SER A 159 11.08 4.92 -3.98
C SER A 159 10.73 5.96 -5.06
N HIS A 160 11.18 7.22 -4.88
CA HIS A 160 10.91 8.30 -5.85
C HIS A 160 11.29 7.95 -7.31
N ARG A 161 12.31 7.10 -7.51
CA ARG A 161 12.74 6.60 -8.84
C ARG A 161 12.33 5.14 -9.11
N GLY A 162 11.58 4.51 -8.21
CA GLY A 162 11.13 3.14 -8.33
C GLY A 162 10.06 2.99 -9.41
N THR A 163 10.24 1.96 -10.24
CA THR A 163 9.29 1.54 -11.28
C THR A 163 8.47 0.35 -10.79
N VAL A 164 7.15 0.41 -10.94
CA VAL A 164 6.26 -0.74 -10.82
C VAL A 164 6.60 -1.72 -11.96
N SER A 165 6.73 -3.01 -11.68
CA SER A 165 6.94 -4.02 -12.74
C SER A 165 5.62 -4.40 -13.40
N ASP A 166 5.67 -4.94 -14.62
CA ASP A 166 4.47 -5.34 -15.36
C ASP A 166 3.57 -6.26 -14.53
N GLU A 167 4.14 -7.28 -13.85
CA GLU A 167 3.35 -8.19 -13.01
C GLU A 167 2.79 -7.56 -11.73
N GLN A 168 3.30 -6.40 -11.31
CA GLN A 168 2.73 -5.60 -10.21
C GLN A 168 1.61 -4.70 -10.73
N GLN A 169 1.73 -4.20 -11.97
CA GLN A 169 0.65 -3.48 -12.63
C GLN A 169 -0.53 -4.42 -12.91
N ASP A 170 -0.27 -5.66 -13.37
CA ASP A 170 -1.29 -6.70 -13.53
C ASP A 170 -2.06 -6.94 -12.22
N PHE A 171 -1.35 -7.08 -11.09
CA PHE A 171 -1.98 -7.25 -9.77
C PHE A 171 -2.86 -6.04 -9.39
N LEU A 172 -2.38 -4.82 -9.59
CA LEU A 172 -3.12 -3.60 -9.27
C LEU A 172 -4.38 -3.44 -10.15
N ASP A 173 -4.27 -3.75 -11.45
CA ASP A 173 -5.41 -3.69 -12.38
C ASP A 173 -6.45 -4.79 -12.07
N ASP A 174 -6.03 -6.03 -11.77
CA ASP A 174 -6.93 -7.12 -11.34
C ASP A 174 -7.59 -6.81 -9.98
N ALA A 175 -6.86 -6.21 -9.02
CA ALA A 175 -7.41 -5.81 -7.73
C ALA A 175 -8.45 -4.68 -7.87
N ALA A 176 -8.16 -3.65 -8.67
CA ALA A 176 -9.11 -2.59 -8.98
C ALA A 176 -10.37 -3.16 -9.67
N ALA A 177 -10.20 -4.09 -10.61
CA ALA A 177 -11.30 -4.79 -11.28
C ALA A 177 -12.11 -5.73 -10.35
N ALA A 178 -11.58 -6.06 -9.16
CA ALA A 178 -12.28 -6.78 -8.10
C ALA A 178 -12.95 -5.85 -7.05
N GLY A 179 -12.89 -4.53 -7.24
CA GLY A 179 -13.46 -3.52 -6.33
C GLY A 179 -12.55 -3.13 -5.16
N TRP A 180 -11.26 -3.47 -5.21
CA TRP A 180 -10.30 -3.04 -4.20
C TRP A 180 -9.84 -1.61 -4.48
N LEU A 181 -9.48 -0.84 -3.45
CA LEU A 181 -8.65 0.34 -3.67
C LEU A 181 -7.23 -0.14 -4.00
N ALA A 182 -6.77 0.12 -5.22
CA ALA A 182 -5.44 -0.25 -5.69
C ALA A 182 -4.62 1.02 -6.01
N ALA A 183 -3.45 1.17 -5.39
CA ALA A 183 -2.62 2.37 -5.53
C ALA A 183 -1.11 2.10 -5.50
N VAL A 184 -0.34 3.10 -5.94
CA VAL A 184 1.12 3.15 -5.80
C VAL A 184 1.47 4.36 -4.94
N ALA A 185 2.17 4.13 -3.83
CA ALA A 185 2.64 5.18 -2.93
C ALA A 185 4.15 5.39 -3.06
N ARG A 186 4.59 6.65 -3.17
CA ARG A 186 6.02 7.04 -3.21
C ARG A 186 6.51 7.77 -1.96
N SER A 187 5.67 7.83 -0.93
CA SER A 187 6.00 8.33 0.40
C SER A 187 5.06 7.70 1.44
N SER A 188 5.40 7.84 2.72
CA SER A 188 4.50 7.53 3.84
C SER A 188 3.21 8.34 3.75
N ASP A 189 3.29 9.61 3.36
CA ASP A 189 2.14 10.52 3.32
C ASP A 189 1.16 10.15 2.21
N GLU A 190 1.66 9.64 1.07
CA GLU A 190 0.82 9.06 0.01
C GLU A 190 0.17 7.75 0.48
N PHE A 191 0.92 6.88 1.16
CA PHE A 191 0.39 5.64 1.73
C PHE A 191 -0.74 5.92 2.75
N VAL A 192 -0.52 6.85 3.68
CA VAL A 192 -1.51 7.25 4.69
C VAL A 192 -2.78 7.78 4.03
N LYS A 193 -2.68 8.65 3.01
CA LYS A 193 -3.85 9.16 2.28
C LYS A 193 -4.66 8.05 1.62
N VAL A 194 -4.00 7.06 1.01
CA VAL A 194 -4.68 5.91 0.41
C VAL A 194 -5.39 5.07 1.49
N VAL A 195 -4.76 4.86 2.65
CA VAL A 195 -5.39 4.14 3.77
C VAL A 195 -6.57 4.93 4.36
N GLU A 196 -6.43 6.23 4.57
CA GLU A 196 -7.54 7.09 5.05
C GLU A 196 -8.70 7.15 4.05
N GLN A 197 -8.42 7.19 2.75
CA GLN A 197 -9.43 7.10 1.69
C GLN A 197 -10.17 5.76 1.78
N TRP A 198 -9.45 4.64 1.86
CA TRP A 198 -10.05 3.31 2.02
C TRP A 198 -10.92 3.20 3.30
N ILE A 199 -10.53 3.85 4.40
CA ILE A 199 -11.32 3.86 5.65
C ILE A 199 -12.62 4.66 5.49
N ARG A 200 -12.56 5.84 4.86
CA ARG A 200 -13.58 6.89 4.99
C ARG A 200 -14.54 7.01 3.79
N GLU A 201 -14.11 6.61 2.60
CA GLU A 201 -14.87 6.88 1.38
C GLU A 201 -16.08 5.95 1.24
N ARG A 202 -17.22 6.53 0.88
CA ARG A 202 -18.51 5.82 0.70
C ARG A 202 -18.77 5.55 -0.78
N PRO A 203 -19.63 4.59 -1.13
CA PRO A 203 -20.06 4.34 -2.51
C PRO A 203 -20.47 5.62 -3.25
#